data_AF-K3XQ93-F1
#
_entry.id   AF-K3XQ93-F1
#
_cell.length_a   1.000
_cell.length_b   1.000
_cell.length_c   1.000
_cell.angle_alpha   90.00
_cell.angle_beta   90.00
_cell.angle_gamma   90.00
#
_symmetry.space_group_name_H-M   'P 1'
#
loop_
_entity.id
_entity.type
_entity.pdbx_description
1 polymer ?
#
loop_
_entity_poly.entity_id
_entity_poly.type
_entity_poly.pdbx_seq_one_letter_code
_entity_poly.pdbx_strand_id
1 'polypeptide(L)'
;MFGMFVYFECHCQRINQLAIDTDSKPVKEACADLLRTGTRQMRYNLKKLYFNGVPADKVRTTSPLKSMTDDQWRAGGDVDKCAKNALNREKVRFHQMTGSQCYIATTHALKQEKYKDKPPNAIDLFKALHCSSKTGFNESAKEAIAEMESIAAAPVEDGQVSKTTAEVVAQVLPKSKFLQNIGLQLAAPKRSSKAINDARVIELEAEVAAGKQDKEELKDEMETLKKKVEESENERCRLLEETEQLKRAQDETNAFFRCMFSKE
;
A
#
# COMPACT_ATOMS: atom_id res chain seq x y z
N MET A 1 -21.37 -5.70 -2.41
CA MET A 1 -22.17 -4.55 -2.87
C MET A 1 -23.64 -4.90 -3.13
N PHE A 2 -24.10 -6.16 -2.94
CA PHE A 2 -25.48 -6.56 -3.30
C PHE A 2 -26.44 -6.82 -2.12
N GLY A 3 -25.95 -7.00 -0.89
CA GLY A 3 -26.79 -7.00 0.31
C GLY A 3 -27.39 -5.62 0.67
N MET A 4 -27.11 -4.59 -0.15
CA MET A 4 -27.55 -3.21 0.04
C MET A 4 -28.94 -2.94 -0.56
N PHE A 5 -29.41 -3.78 -1.48
CA PHE A 5 -30.65 -3.52 -2.24
C PHE A 5 -31.93 -3.77 -1.42
N VAL A 6 -31.96 -4.82 -0.59
CA VAL A 6 -33.21 -5.23 0.10
C VAL A 6 -33.53 -4.35 1.33
N TYR A 7 -32.51 -3.70 1.91
CA TYR A 7 -32.73 -2.75 3.01
C TYR A 7 -33.04 -1.32 2.52
N PHE A 8 -32.79 -1.01 1.25
CA PHE A 8 -32.99 0.32 0.69
C PHE A 8 -34.48 0.59 0.39
N GLU A 9 -35.23 -0.41 -0.10
CA GLU A 9 -36.66 -0.24 -0.42
C GLU A 9 -37.53 0.08 0.80
N CYS A 10 -37.22 -0.53 1.96
CA CYS A 10 -38.02 -0.34 3.18
C CYS A 10 -37.76 1.02 3.87
N HIS A 11 -36.60 1.65 3.62
CA HIS A 11 -36.28 2.98 4.16
C HIS A 11 -36.61 4.12 3.19
N CYS A 12 -36.57 3.87 1.87
CA CYS A 12 -36.98 4.85 0.86
C CYS A 12 -38.48 5.20 0.92
N GLN A 13 -39.35 4.33 1.44
CA GLN A 13 -40.77 4.65 1.62
C GLN A 13 -41.03 5.79 2.65
N ARG A 14 -40.05 6.16 3.48
CA ARG A 14 -40.13 7.34 4.37
C ARG A 14 -39.42 8.59 3.87
N ILE A 15 -38.65 8.51 2.77
CA ILE A 15 -37.82 9.62 2.26
C ILE A 15 -38.51 10.37 1.10
N ASN A 16 -39.69 9.92 0.64
CA ASN A 16 -40.50 10.60 -0.39
C ASN A 16 -40.95 12.05 -0.07
N GLN A 17 -40.48 12.65 1.03
CA GLN A 17 -40.64 14.08 1.32
C GLN A 17 -39.45 14.95 0.91
N LEU A 18 -38.31 14.37 0.51
CA LEU A 18 -37.14 15.13 0.07
C LEU A 18 -36.74 14.66 -1.32
N ALA A 19 -36.71 15.57 -2.29
CA ALA A 19 -36.25 15.33 -3.65
C ALA A 19 -34.73 15.10 -3.67
N ILE A 20 -34.28 13.98 -3.10
CA ILE A 20 -32.88 13.58 -3.05
C ILE A 20 -32.64 12.68 -4.26
N ASP A 21 -31.74 13.12 -5.13
CA ASP A 21 -31.23 12.27 -6.21
C ASP A 21 -30.43 11.10 -5.61
N THR A 22 -31.07 9.94 -5.55
CA THR A 22 -30.49 8.69 -5.05
C THR A 22 -29.33 8.19 -5.91
N ASP A 23 -29.19 8.69 -7.14
CA ASP A 23 -28.10 8.32 -8.02
C ASP A 23 -26.85 9.16 -7.86
N SER A 24 -26.97 10.31 -7.20
CA SER A 24 -25.84 11.18 -6.92
C SER A 24 -24.80 10.50 -6.02
N LYS A 25 -23.53 10.62 -6.41
CA LYS A 25 -22.37 10.14 -5.65
C LYS A 25 -22.37 10.58 -4.17
N PRO A 26 -22.61 11.87 -3.81
CA PRO A 26 -22.60 12.29 -2.41
C PRO A 26 -23.71 11.62 -1.58
N VAL A 27 -24.88 11.37 -2.15
CA VAL A 27 -25.97 10.66 -1.47
C VAL A 27 -25.60 9.20 -1.25
N LYS A 28 -25.04 8.52 -2.25
CA LYS A 28 -24.54 7.15 -2.13
C LYS A 28 -23.45 7.02 -1.05
N GLU A 29 -22.53 7.98 -0.98
CA GLU A 29 -21.48 8.03 0.06
C GLU A 29 -22.06 8.26 1.46
N ALA A 30 -22.96 9.22 1.63
CA ALA A 30 -23.63 9.49 2.89
C ALA A 30 -24.45 8.28 3.39
N CYS A 31 -25.20 7.64 2.50
CA CYS A 31 -25.92 6.40 2.81
C CYS A 31 -24.97 5.26 3.19
N ALA A 32 -23.84 5.12 2.49
CA ALA A 32 -22.84 4.10 2.81
C ALA A 32 -22.21 4.32 4.20
N ASP A 33 -21.93 5.57 4.56
CA ASP A 33 -21.38 5.91 5.87
C ASP A 33 -22.39 5.69 7.01
N LEU A 34 -23.67 6.03 6.80
CA LEU A 34 -24.74 5.74 7.76
C LEU A 34 -24.86 4.23 8.05
N LEU A 35 -24.74 3.40 7.01
CA LEU A 35 -24.86 1.93 7.13
C LEU A 35 -23.58 1.25 7.61
N ARG A 36 -22.45 1.96 7.66
CA ARG A 36 -21.12 1.42 7.96
C ARG A 36 -21.04 0.80 9.35
N THR A 37 -21.63 1.48 10.34
CA THR A 37 -21.65 1.02 11.73
C THR A 37 -22.48 -0.24 11.91
N GLY A 38 -23.70 -0.27 11.34
CA GLY A 38 -24.56 -1.45 11.38
C GLY A 38 -23.93 -2.66 10.69
N THR A 39 -23.30 -2.43 9.53
CA THR A 39 -22.58 -3.48 8.78
C THR A 39 -21.40 -4.02 9.59
N ARG A 40 -20.65 -3.15 10.29
CA ARG A 40 -19.53 -3.55 11.16
C ARG A 40 -20.02 -4.42 12.32
N GLN A 41 -21.11 -4.02 12.97
CA GLN A 41 -21.68 -4.77 14.10
C GLN A 41 -22.20 -6.14 13.65
N MET A 42 -22.91 -6.20 12.52
CA MET A 42 -23.37 -7.45 11.93
C MET A 42 -22.20 -8.39 11.65
N ARG A 43 -21.13 -7.90 11.00
CA ARG A 43 -19.92 -8.68 10.73
C ARG A 43 -19.27 -9.20 12.01
N TYR A 44 -19.17 -8.36 13.04
CA TYR A 44 -18.62 -8.77 14.33
C TYR A 44 -19.44 -9.91 14.96
N ASN A 45 -20.77 -9.80 14.95
CA ASN A 45 -21.67 -10.83 15.47
C ASN A 45 -21.54 -12.15 14.71
N LEU A 46 -21.50 -12.10 13.37
CA LEU A 46 -21.29 -13.29 12.53
C LEU A 46 -19.93 -13.94 12.81
N LYS A 47 -18.87 -13.14 12.92
CA LYS A 47 -17.52 -13.65 13.28
C LYS A 47 -17.54 -14.35 14.63
N LYS A 48 -18.19 -13.74 15.62
CA LYS A 48 -18.32 -14.29 16.97
C LYS A 48 -19.09 -15.60 17.00
N LEU A 49 -20.17 -15.73 16.23
CA LEU A 49 -21.04 -16.90 16.23
C LEU A 49 -20.49 -18.08 15.42
N TYR A 50 -19.84 -17.82 14.28
CA TYR A 50 -19.52 -18.86 13.30
C TYR A 50 -18.03 -19.13 13.09
N PHE A 51 -17.14 -18.26 13.61
CA PHE A 51 -15.70 -18.40 13.40
C PHE A 51 -14.89 -18.48 14.71
N ASN A 52 -15.26 -17.71 15.73
CA ASN A 52 -14.50 -17.71 16.98
C ASN A 52 -14.68 -19.05 17.72
N GLY A 53 -13.56 -19.75 18.00
CA GLY A 53 -13.56 -21.04 18.70
C GLY A 53 -13.92 -22.24 17.83
N VAL A 54 -14.09 -22.04 16.52
CA VAL A 54 -14.34 -23.12 15.55
C VAL A 54 -13.03 -23.47 14.83
N PRO A 55 -12.59 -24.74 14.84
CA PRO A 55 -11.46 -25.20 14.03
C PRO A 55 -11.66 -24.92 12.54
N ALA A 56 -10.57 -24.57 11.83
CA ALA A 56 -10.65 -24.10 10.43
C ALA A 56 -11.30 -25.13 9.48
N ASP A 57 -11.09 -26.41 9.73
CA ASP A 57 -11.68 -27.56 9.02
C ASP A 57 -13.21 -27.67 9.20
N LYS A 58 -13.76 -27.04 10.25
CA LYS A 58 -15.19 -27.06 10.59
C LYS A 58 -15.90 -25.74 10.34
N VAL A 59 -15.19 -24.75 9.80
CA VAL A 59 -15.81 -23.45 9.45
C VAL A 59 -16.78 -23.67 8.30
N ARG A 60 -18.00 -23.17 8.46
CA ARG A 60 -19.07 -23.32 7.46
C ARG A 60 -18.65 -22.65 6.15
N THR A 61 -18.73 -23.39 5.06
CA THR A 61 -18.47 -22.89 3.70
C THR A 61 -19.71 -22.24 3.07
N THR A 62 -20.88 -22.44 3.66
CA THR A 62 -22.18 -21.90 3.24
C THR A 62 -22.58 -20.69 4.08
N SER A 63 -23.16 -19.68 3.43
CA SER A 63 -23.64 -18.46 4.07
C SER A 63 -24.80 -18.75 5.03
N PRO A 64 -24.72 -18.32 6.30
CA PRO A 64 -25.85 -18.36 7.22
C PRO A 64 -26.86 -17.24 6.93
N LEU A 65 -26.56 -16.32 6.01
CA LEU A 65 -27.41 -15.20 5.65
C LEU A 65 -28.04 -15.41 4.28
N LYS A 66 -29.37 -15.30 4.20
CA LYS A 66 -30.12 -15.36 2.93
C LYS A 66 -29.76 -14.23 1.97
N SER A 67 -29.31 -13.09 2.50
CA SER A 67 -28.95 -11.90 1.72
C SER A 67 -27.52 -11.93 1.16
N MET A 68 -26.75 -12.99 1.40
CA MET A 68 -25.36 -13.10 0.99
C MET A 68 -25.08 -14.45 0.36
N THR A 69 -24.41 -14.45 -0.79
CA THR A 69 -24.04 -15.69 -1.48
C THR A 69 -22.91 -16.40 -0.76
N ASP A 70 -22.78 -17.71 -1.00
CA ASP A 70 -21.73 -18.53 -0.39
C ASP A 70 -20.32 -18.06 -0.78
N ASP A 71 -20.14 -17.57 -2.01
CA ASP A 71 -18.87 -16.98 -2.44
C ASP A 71 -18.54 -15.70 -1.68
N GLN A 72 -19.54 -14.84 -1.43
CA GLN A 72 -19.36 -13.63 -0.63
C GLN A 72 -19.09 -13.96 0.85
N TRP A 73 -19.70 -15.02 1.36
CA TRP A 73 -19.45 -15.54 2.71
C TRP A 73 -18.02 -16.08 2.85
N ARG A 74 -17.56 -16.90 1.90
CA ARG A 74 -16.19 -17.43 1.87
C ARG A 74 -15.15 -16.34 1.66
N ALA A 75 -15.46 -15.33 0.83
CA ALA A 75 -14.57 -14.21 0.60
C ALA A 75 -14.27 -13.48 1.93
N GLY A 76 -15.24 -13.35 2.85
CA GLY A 76 -15.08 -13.07 4.30
C GLY A 76 -14.32 -11.79 4.72
N GLY A 77 -13.66 -11.14 3.79
CA GLY A 77 -12.68 -10.10 3.91
C GLY A 77 -12.30 -9.68 2.50
N ASP A 78 -11.95 -8.42 2.34
CA ASP A 78 -11.42 -7.96 1.07
C ASP A 78 -9.99 -8.51 0.97
N VAL A 79 -9.86 -9.69 0.34
CA VAL A 79 -8.58 -10.41 0.19
C VAL A 79 -7.53 -9.53 -0.46
N ASP A 80 -7.93 -8.65 -1.37
CA ASP A 80 -7.05 -7.66 -1.99
C ASP A 80 -6.57 -6.62 -0.98
N LYS A 81 -7.45 -6.11 -0.11
CA LYS A 81 -7.04 -5.23 1.00
C LYS A 81 -6.10 -5.94 1.97
N CYS A 82 -6.33 -7.21 2.28
CA CYS A 82 -5.45 -7.99 3.14
C CYS A 82 -4.05 -8.15 2.51
N ALA A 83 -3.99 -8.51 1.22
CA ALA A 83 -2.73 -8.61 0.48
C ALA A 83 -2.00 -7.26 0.41
N LYS A 84 -2.71 -6.17 0.07
CA LYS A 84 -2.16 -4.81 0.06
C LYS A 84 -1.63 -4.39 1.43
N ASN A 85 -2.35 -4.71 2.51
CA ASN A 85 -1.92 -4.39 3.87
C ASN A 85 -0.68 -5.20 4.28
N ALA A 86 -0.54 -6.45 3.83
CA ALA A 86 0.67 -7.24 4.05
C ALA A 86 1.88 -6.61 3.36
N LEU A 87 1.76 -6.25 2.08
CA LEU A 87 2.80 -5.55 1.32
C LEU A 87 3.14 -4.19 1.97
N ASN A 88 2.15 -3.46 2.48
CA ASN A 88 2.39 -2.20 3.18
C ASN A 88 3.10 -2.42 4.52
N ARG A 89 2.80 -3.50 5.23
CA ARG A 89 3.46 -3.86 6.49
C ARG A 89 4.93 -4.22 6.27
N GLU A 90 5.24 -4.89 5.18
CA GLU A 90 6.62 -5.23 4.78
C GLU A 90 7.47 -3.98 4.48
N LYS A 91 6.84 -2.91 3.97
CA LYS A 91 7.53 -1.62 3.74
C LYS A 91 7.85 -0.84 5.02
N VAL A 92 7.34 -1.27 6.18
CA VAL A 92 7.61 -0.59 7.46
C VAL A 92 9.01 -0.96 7.93
N ARG A 93 9.97 -0.05 7.73
CA ARG A 93 11.38 -0.23 8.12
C ARG A 93 11.58 -0.37 9.64
N PHE A 94 10.85 0.44 10.42
CA PHE A 94 11.00 0.52 11.87
C PHE A 94 9.69 0.13 12.56
N HIS A 95 9.63 -1.12 13.03
CA HIS A 95 8.50 -1.59 13.82
C HIS A 95 8.64 -1.10 15.27
N GLN A 96 7.56 -0.53 15.79
CA GLN A 96 7.46 -0.19 17.20
C GLN A 96 7.39 -1.48 18.03
N MET A 97 8.24 -1.60 19.07
CA MET A 97 8.36 -2.80 19.91
C MET A 97 7.84 -2.56 21.35
N THR A 98 6.85 -1.68 21.51
CA THR A 98 6.30 -1.30 22.83
C THR A 98 5.01 -2.03 23.19
N GLY A 99 4.69 -3.12 22.48
CA GLY A 99 3.45 -3.87 22.66
C GLY A 99 2.21 -3.02 22.37
N SER A 100 1.25 -3.03 23.30
CA SER A 100 -0.01 -2.27 23.18
C SER A 100 0.12 -0.78 23.51
N GLN A 101 1.25 -0.36 24.06
CA GLN A 101 1.46 1.05 24.43
C GLN A 101 1.86 1.86 23.19
N CYS A 102 1.26 3.03 23.01
CA CYS A 102 1.69 3.96 21.97
C CYS A 102 3.03 4.61 22.34
N TYR A 103 3.67 5.25 21.36
CA TYR A 103 4.93 5.97 21.55
C TYR A 103 4.84 6.99 22.69
N ILE A 104 3.75 7.76 22.77
CA ILE A 104 3.53 8.79 23.79
C ILE A 104 3.49 8.18 25.20
N ALA A 105 2.75 7.08 25.39
CA ALA A 105 2.63 6.43 26.69
C ALA A 105 3.97 5.85 27.16
N THR A 106 4.66 5.14 26.26
CA THR A 106 5.95 4.50 26.57
C THR A 106 7.03 5.53 26.85
N THR A 107 7.09 6.60 26.05
CA THR A 107 8.04 7.69 26.28
C THR A 107 7.76 8.42 27.59
N HIS A 108 6.49 8.65 27.95
CA HIS A 108 6.15 9.23 29.24
C HIS A 108 6.63 8.36 30.41
N ALA A 109 6.41 7.04 30.35
CA ALA A 109 6.93 6.12 31.36
C ALA A 109 8.47 6.17 31.47
N LEU A 110 9.17 6.14 30.33
CA LEU A 110 10.63 6.25 30.31
C LEU A 110 11.14 7.59 30.86
N LYS A 111 10.44 8.69 30.58
CA LYS A 111 10.75 10.02 31.14
C LYS A 111 10.66 10.01 32.66
N GLN A 112 9.61 9.40 33.20
CA GLN A 112 9.39 9.30 34.64
C GLN A 112 10.38 8.36 35.35
N GLU A 113 10.80 7.25 34.72
CA GLU A 113 11.70 6.29 35.37
C GLU A 113 13.18 6.67 35.23
N LYS A 114 13.62 7.06 34.03
CA LYS A 114 15.04 7.18 33.67
C LYS A 114 15.53 8.61 33.49
N TYR A 115 14.65 9.56 33.23
CA TYR A 115 15.00 10.93 32.81
C TYR A 115 14.33 12.00 33.67
N LYS A 116 14.15 11.76 34.98
CA LYS A 116 13.50 12.71 35.90
C LYS A 116 14.16 14.10 35.88
N ASP A 117 15.49 14.15 35.77
CA ASP A 117 16.27 15.39 35.90
C ASP A 117 17.04 15.79 34.62
N LYS A 118 17.01 14.98 33.56
CA LYS A 118 17.78 15.21 32.32
C LYS A 118 16.87 15.17 31.08
N PRO A 119 17.02 16.08 30.10
CA PRO A 119 16.26 16.01 28.85
C PRO A 119 16.46 14.65 28.17
N PRO A 120 15.37 13.97 27.74
CA PRO A 120 15.44 12.63 27.17
C PRO A 120 16.27 12.61 25.89
N ASN A 121 17.29 11.75 25.86
CA ASN A 121 18.11 11.56 24.68
C ASN A 121 17.31 10.85 23.58
N ALA A 122 17.18 11.49 22.40
CA ALA A 122 16.39 10.96 21.30
C ALA A 122 16.91 9.59 20.79
N ILE A 123 18.23 9.38 20.82
CA ILE A 123 18.85 8.10 20.42
C ILE A 123 18.47 6.99 21.41
N ASP A 124 18.49 7.28 22.72
CA ASP A 124 18.12 6.30 23.74
C ASP A 124 16.62 5.97 23.70
N LEU A 125 15.77 6.97 23.43
CA LEU A 125 14.35 6.73 23.19
C LEU A 125 14.15 5.86 21.95
N PHE A 126 14.89 6.10 20.86
CA PHE A 126 14.83 5.28 19.67
C PHE A 126 15.17 3.81 19.99
N LYS A 127 16.25 3.59 20.75
CA LYS A 127 16.64 2.25 21.21
C LYS A 127 15.54 1.61 22.07
N ALA A 128 15.02 2.32 23.06
CA ALA A 128 14.01 1.78 23.97
C ALA A 128 12.69 1.40 23.26
N LEU A 129 12.32 2.14 22.21
CA LEU A 129 11.05 1.93 21.51
C LEU A 129 11.12 0.88 20.38
N HIS A 130 12.33 0.54 19.92
CA HIS A 130 12.57 -0.42 18.83
C HIS A 130 13.32 -1.68 19.28
N CYS A 131 13.58 -1.82 20.59
CA CYS A 131 14.14 -3.02 21.18
C CYS A 131 13.01 -3.92 21.72
N SER A 132 12.98 -5.17 21.27
CA SER A 132 12.17 -6.21 21.87
C SER A 132 12.94 -6.96 22.95
N SER A 133 12.31 -7.26 24.08
CA SER A 133 12.91 -8.12 25.09
C SER A 133 13.18 -9.55 24.60
N LYS A 134 12.44 -10.02 23.59
CA LYS A 134 12.55 -11.39 23.04
C LYS A 134 13.47 -11.49 21.83
N THR A 135 13.42 -10.51 20.94
CA THR A 135 14.07 -10.57 19.62
C THR A 135 15.16 -9.51 19.45
N GLY A 136 15.34 -8.60 20.41
CA GLY A 136 16.29 -7.49 20.30
C GLY A 136 15.90 -6.47 19.22
N PHE A 137 16.91 -5.86 18.60
CA PHE A 137 16.77 -4.90 17.52
C PHE A 137 16.64 -5.58 16.15
N ASN A 138 15.81 -5.01 15.28
CA ASN A 138 15.80 -5.36 13.85
C ASN A 138 17.10 -4.86 13.16
N GLU A 139 17.53 -5.50 12.07
CA GLU A 139 18.73 -5.14 11.30
C GLU A 139 18.71 -3.66 10.90
N SER A 140 17.62 -3.17 10.30
CA SER A 140 17.51 -1.74 9.94
C SER A 140 17.59 -0.81 11.15
N ALA A 141 17.15 -1.24 12.33
CA ALA A 141 17.28 -0.46 13.55
C ALA A 141 18.72 -0.46 14.07
N LYS A 142 19.45 -1.58 13.97
CA LYS A 142 20.88 -1.67 14.33
C LYS A 142 21.73 -0.76 13.45
N GLU A 143 21.53 -0.81 12.14
CA GLU A 143 22.21 0.06 11.16
C GLU A 143 21.97 1.54 11.48
N ALA A 144 20.71 1.93 11.70
CA ALA A 144 20.36 3.30 12.05
C ALA A 144 20.97 3.74 13.40
N ILE A 145 21.00 2.85 14.40
CA ILE A 145 21.63 3.15 15.70
C ILE A 145 23.13 3.36 15.53
N ALA A 146 23.82 2.51 14.77
CA ALA A 146 25.26 2.64 14.52
C ALA A 146 25.58 3.95 13.79
N GLU A 147 24.77 4.34 12.81
CA GLU A 147 24.90 5.63 12.11
C GLU A 147 24.68 6.82 13.07
N MET A 148 23.62 6.77 13.90
CA MET A 148 23.35 7.80 14.90
C MET A 148 24.50 7.94 15.90
N GLU A 149 25.05 6.82 16.39
CA GLU A 149 26.18 6.83 17.32
C GLU A 149 27.47 7.34 16.66
N SER A 150 27.73 6.97 15.42
CA SER A 150 28.89 7.46 14.66
C SER A 150 28.82 8.97 14.44
N ILE A 151 27.64 9.51 14.10
CA ILE A 151 27.46 10.96 13.91
C ILE A 151 27.56 11.70 15.25
N ALA A 152 27.03 11.11 16.33
CA ALA A 152 27.10 11.70 17.67
C ALA A 152 28.52 11.67 18.27
N ALA A 153 29.36 10.70 17.88
CA ALA A 153 30.73 10.55 18.35
C ALA A 153 31.77 11.32 17.50
N ALA A 154 31.37 11.88 16.35
CA ALA A 154 32.28 12.64 15.50
C ALA A 154 32.82 13.88 16.24
N PRO A 155 34.14 14.10 16.28
CA PRO A 155 34.73 15.27 16.92
C PRO A 155 34.25 16.54 16.22
N VAL A 156 33.82 17.50 17.01
CA VAL A 156 33.34 18.79 16.54
C VAL A 156 34.56 19.60 16.12
N GLU A 157 34.67 19.96 14.83
CA GLU A 157 35.67 20.92 14.38
C GLU A 157 35.42 22.29 15.04
N ASP A 158 36.52 22.96 15.40
CA ASP A 158 36.55 24.20 16.17
C ASP A 158 35.55 25.25 15.63
N GLY A 159 34.50 25.51 16.42
CA GLY A 159 33.56 26.61 16.20
C GLY A 159 32.10 26.24 15.91
N GLN A 160 31.76 24.97 15.68
CA GLN A 160 30.37 24.55 15.43
C GLN A 160 29.68 24.02 16.71
N VAL A 161 28.41 24.41 16.96
CA VAL A 161 27.62 23.86 18.07
C VAL A 161 27.44 22.35 17.83
N SER A 162 27.83 21.51 18.81
CA SER A 162 27.64 20.06 18.76
C SER A 162 26.19 19.71 18.41
N LYS A 163 25.99 18.89 17.37
CA LYS A 163 24.64 18.48 16.94
C LYS A 163 23.88 17.87 18.11
N THR A 164 22.65 18.33 18.34
CA THR A 164 21.80 17.75 19.38
C THR A 164 21.38 16.33 18.97
N THR A 165 21.10 15.45 19.93
CA THR A 165 20.74 14.05 19.62
C THR A 165 19.46 13.94 18.81
N ALA A 166 18.56 14.93 18.89
CA ALA A 166 17.39 15.04 18.04
C ALA A 166 17.74 15.42 16.59
N GLU A 167 18.74 16.29 16.36
CA GLU A 167 19.24 16.61 15.02
C GLU A 167 19.93 15.41 14.38
N VAL A 168 20.69 14.64 15.15
CA VAL A 168 21.31 13.39 14.68
C VAL A 168 20.24 12.41 14.20
N VAL A 169 19.18 12.21 14.99
CA VAL A 169 18.06 11.34 14.61
C VAL A 169 17.32 11.88 13.38
N ALA A 170 17.15 13.20 13.26
CA ALA A 170 16.53 13.81 12.08
C ALA A 170 17.38 13.63 10.81
N GLN A 171 18.71 13.68 10.93
CA GLN A 171 19.64 13.44 9.84
C GLN A 171 19.60 11.99 9.34
N VAL A 172 19.61 11.01 10.27
CA VAL A 172 19.57 9.58 9.92
C VAL A 172 18.18 9.16 9.43
N LEU A 173 17.12 9.78 9.95
CA LEU A 173 15.73 9.42 9.65
C LEU A 173 14.92 10.60 9.05
N PRO A 174 15.29 11.13 7.88
CA PRO A 174 14.73 12.38 7.35
C PRO A 174 13.23 12.28 7.00
N LYS A 175 12.78 11.10 6.54
CA LYS A 175 11.37 10.86 6.18
C LYS A 175 10.52 10.35 7.36
N SER A 176 11.11 10.18 8.54
CA SER A 176 10.43 9.57 9.69
C SER A 176 9.65 10.60 10.52
N LYS A 177 8.45 10.21 10.98
CA LYS A 177 7.68 10.97 11.97
C LYS A 177 8.06 10.64 13.42
N PHE A 178 9.16 9.91 13.62
CA PHE A 178 9.57 9.40 14.93
C PHE A 178 9.68 10.51 15.99
N LEU A 179 10.43 11.58 15.72
CA LEU A 179 10.62 12.71 16.64
C LEU A 179 9.29 13.39 17.02
N GLN A 180 8.36 13.49 16.07
CA GLN A 180 7.01 14.00 16.31
C GLN A 180 6.23 13.07 17.25
N ASN A 181 6.30 11.75 17.02
CA ASN A 181 5.55 10.75 17.79
C ASN A 181 6.04 10.62 19.26
N ILE A 182 7.30 10.98 19.53
CA ILE A 182 7.88 10.99 20.89
C ILE A 182 7.82 12.37 21.57
N GLY A 183 7.27 13.38 20.89
CA GLY A 183 7.14 14.74 21.41
C GLY A 183 8.46 15.50 21.56
N LEU A 184 9.48 15.18 20.75
CA LEU A 184 10.76 15.89 20.69
C LEU A 184 10.89 16.70 19.39
N GLN A 185 9.87 17.49 19.05
CA GLN A 185 9.97 18.37 17.88
C GLN A 185 11.17 19.30 18.04
N LEU A 186 12.12 19.22 17.11
CA LEU A 186 13.10 20.27 16.89
C LEU A 186 12.31 21.54 16.66
N ALA A 187 12.63 22.61 17.38
CA ALA A 187 12.07 23.92 17.10
C ALA A 187 12.45 24.25 15.66
N ALA A 188 11.50 24.09 14.73
CA ALA A 188 11.66 24.67 13.41
C ALA A 188 12.03 26.15 13.65
N PRO A 189 13.04 26.71 12.94
CA PRO A 189 13.25 28.14 13.01
C PRO A 189 11.91 28.78 12.73
N LYS A 190 11.51 29.77 13.53
CA LYS A 190 10.28 30.56 13.31
C LYS A 190 10.42 31.34 12.00
N ARG A 191 10.45 30.64 10.88
CA ARG A 191 9.99 31.10 9.58
C ARG A 191 8.62 30.45 9.47
N SER A 192 7.59 31.27 9.23
CA SER A 192 6.21 30.82 9.28
C SER A 192 6.03 29.47 8.58
N SER A 193 5.19 28.60 9.13
CA SER A 193 4.82 27.29 8.56
C SER A 193 4.45 27.35 7.07
N LYS A 194 4.10 28.53 6.57
CA LYS A 194 3.91 28.86 5.17
C LYS A 194 5.18 28.69 4.32
N ALA A 195 6.33 29.23 4.71
CA ALA A 195 7.55 29.19 3.89
C ALA A 195 8.15 27.78 3.74
N ILE A 196 8.03 26.93 4.77
CA ILE A 196 8.47 25.52 4.72
C ILE A 196 7.52 24.70 3.85
N ASN A 197 6.21 24.94 3.98
CA ASN A 197 5.23 24.30 3.11
C ASN A 197 5.39 24.77 1.66
N ASP A 198 5.67 26.05 1.41
CA ASP A 198 5.88 26.60 0.07
C ASP A 198 7.14 26.01 -0.58
N ALA A 199 8.26 25.92 0.15
CA ALA A 199 9.47 25.27 -0.36
C ALA A 199 9.25 23.78 -0.69
N ARG A 200 8.46 23.09 0.13
CA ARG A 200 8.11 21.68 -0.09
C ARG A 200 7.10 21.51 -1.24
N VAL A 201 6.20 22.46 -1.42
CA VAL A 201 5.29 22.51 -2.58
C VAL A 201 6.09 22.71 -3.85
N ILE A 202 7.07 23.62 -3.86
CA ILE A 202 7.96 23.83 -5.01
C ILE A 202 8.76 22.56 -5.36
N GLU A 203 9.31 21.86 -4.36
CA GLU A 203 10.03 20.60 -4.59
C GLU A 203 9.10 19.49 -5.13
N LEU A 204 7.90 19.35 -4.56
CA LEU A 204 6.89 18.40 -5.03
C LEU A 204 6.37 18.74 -6.43
N GLU A 205 6.20 20.03 -6.76
CA GLU A 205 5.81 20.48 -8.10
C GLU A 205 6.90 20.18 -9.14
N ALA A 206 8.18 20.32 -8.77
CA ALA A 206 9.31 19.93 -9.62
C ALA A 206 9.36 18.41 -9.85
N GLU A 207 9.18 17.59 -8.80
CA GLU A 207 9.10 16.12 -8.93
C GLU A 207 7.89 15.69 -9.79
N VAL A 208 6.74 16.35 -9.63
CA VAL A 208 5.55 16.07 -10.44
C VAL A 208 5.74 16.50 -11.90
N ALA A 209 6.45 17.61 -12.16
CA ALA A 209 6.77 18.04 -13.51
C ALA A 209 7.74 17.08 -14.20
N ALA A 210 8.80 16.65 -13.51
CA ALA A 210 9.73 15.63 -14.01
C ALA A 210 8.98 14.31 -14.29
N GLY A 211 8.15 13.84 -13.35
CA GLY A 211 7.37 12.61 -13.55
C GLY A 211 6.32 12.70 -14.67
N LYS A 212 5.85 13.90 -15.04
CA LYS A 212 5.00 14.09 -16.23
C LYS A 212 5.82 13.97 -17.51
N GLN A 213 7.04 14.50 -17.52
CA GLN A 213 7.94 14.37 -18.66
C GLN A 213 8.34 12.91 -18.88
N ASP A 214 8.74 12.19 -17.82
CA ASP A 214 9.08 10.76 -17.88
C ASP A 214 7.88 9.92 -18.35
N LYS A 215 6.66 10.29 -17.93
CA LYS A 215 5.45 9.61 -18.36
C LYS A 215 5.15 9.84 -19.84
N GLU A 216 5.39 11.04 -20.35
CA GLU A 216 5.20 11.32 -21.78
C GLU A 216 6.27 10.61 -22.61
N GLU A 217 7.52 10.59 -22.17
CA GLU A 217 8.60 9.84 -22.82
C GLU A 217 8.32 8.33 -22.87
N LEU A 218 7.87 7.74 -21.76
CA LEU A 218 7.43 6.34 -21.72
C LEU A 218 6.24 6.05 -22.63
N LYS A 219 5.35 7.03 -22.81
CA LYS A 219 4.19 6.90 -23.69
C LYS A 219 4.59 6.93 -25.17
N ASP A 220 5.54 7.80 -25.52
CA ASP A 220 6.13 7.87 -26.87
C ASP A 220 6.92 6.59 -27.20
N GLU A 221 7.67 6.03 -26.24
CA GLU A 221 8.34 4.74 -26.39
C GLU A 221 7.34 3.58 -26.61
N MET A 222 6.24 3.56 -25.83
CA MET A 222 5.19 2.56 -25.98
C MET A 222 4.49 2.64 -27.33
N GLU A 223 4.23 3.85 -27.84
CA GLU A 223 3.66 4.05 -29.17
C GLU A 223 4.62 3.57 -30.28
N THR A 224 5.91 3.87 -30.12
CA THR A 224 6.96 3.40 -31.04
C THR A 224 7.07 1.88 -31.05
N LEU A 225 7.06 1.23 -29.87
CA LEU A 225 7.10 -0.23 -29.76
C LEU A 225 5.83 -0.87 -30.33
N LYS A 226 4.66 -0.30 -30.08
CA LYS A 226 3.39 -0.79 -30.61
C LYS A 226 3.41 -0.82 -32.14
N LYS A 227 3.90 0.24 -32.79
CA LYS A 227 4.04 0.29 -34.25
C LYS A 227 4.99 -0.80 -34.78
N LYS A 228 6.13 -1.02 -34.12
CA LYS A 228 7.08 -2.08 -34.49
C LYS A 228 6.48 -3.49 -34.34
N VAL A 229 5.68 -3.71 -33.30
CA VAL A 229 4.97 -4.99 -33.11
C VAL A 229 3.96 -5.20 -34.23
N GLU A 230 3.17 -4.19 -34.58
CA GLU A 230 2.20 -4.28 -35.68
C GLU A 230 2.87 -4.54 -37.03
N GLU A 231 3.99 -3.85 -37.33
CA GLU A 231 4.80 -4.12 -38.52
C GLU A 231 5.35 -5.56 -38.53
N SER A 232 5.88 -6.04 -37.40
CA SER A 232 6.39 -7.40 -37.26
C SER A 232 5.29 -8.47 -37.39
N GLU A 233 4.09 -8.20 -36.89
CA GLU A 233 2.94 -9.10 -37.01
C GLU A 233 2.44 -9.19 -38.45
N ASN A 234 2.37 -8.05 -39.15
CA ASN A 234 2.02 -8.00 -40.57
C ASN A 234 3.01 -8.80 -41.43
N GLU A 235 4.31 -8.67 -41.16
CA GLU A 235 5.32 -9.44 -41.87
C GLU A 235 5.19 -10.95 -41.58
N ARG A 236 4.88 -11.32 -40.35
CA ARG A 236 4.62 -12.72 -39.99
C ARG A 236 3.39 -13.28 -40.74
N CYS A 237 2.33 -12.49 -40.89
CA CYS A 237 1.17 -12.90 -41.67
C CYS A 237 1.52 -13.17 -43.15
N ARG A 238 2.33 -12.29 -43.77
CA ARG A 238 2.80 -12.50 -45.15
C ARG A 238 3.63 -13.77 -45.30
N LEU A 239 4.56 -14.00 -44.38
CA LEU A 239 5.37 -15.23 -44.40
C LEU A 239 4.51 -16.48 -44.21
N LEU A 240 3.48 -16.44 -43.36
CA LEU A 240 2.54 -17.55 -43.21
C LEU A 240 1.79 -17.84 -44.51
N GLU A 241 1.28 -16.82 -45.18
CA GLU A 241 0.60 -16.97 -46.49
C GLU A 241 1.54 -17.58 -47.54
N GLU A 242 2.79 -17.15 -47.61
CA GLU A 242 3.79 -17.71 -48.52
C GLU A 242 4.09 -19.18 -48.19
N THR A 243 4.24 -19.53 -46.91
CA THR A 243 4.46 -20.93 -46.51
C THR A 243 3.27 -21.83 -46.83
N GLU A 244 2.03 -21.33 -46.73
CA GLU A 244 0.85 -22.07 -47.15
C GLU A 244 0.81 -22.30 -48.65
N GLN A 245 1.16 -21.29 -49.46
CA GLN A 245 1.22 -21.42 -50.92
C GLN A 245 2.27 -22.45 -51.34
N LEU A 246 3.46 -22.40 -50.75
CA LEU A 246 4.52 -23.39 -51.00
C LEU A 246 4.07 -24.80 -50.61
N LYS A 247 3.38 -24.95 -49.48
CA LYS A 247 2.85 -26.24 -49.04
C LYS A 247 1.79 -26.79 -50.01
N ARG A 248 0.87 -25.95 -50.52
CA ARG A 248 -0.12 -26.36 -51.53
C ARG A 248 0.56 -26.80 -52.83
N ALA A 249 1.52 -26.03 -53.32
CA ALA A 249 2.28 -26.39 -54.52
C ALA A 249 3.06 -27.71 -54.34
N GLN A 250 3.61 -27.93 -53.14
CA GLN A 250 4.26 -29.19 -52.78
C GLN A 250 3.25 -30.36 -52.72
N ASP A 251 2.07 -30.16 -52.14
CA ASP A 251 1.03 -31.18 -52.06
C ASP A 251 0.46 -31.55 -53.44
N GLU A 252 0.30 -30.57 -54.34
CA GLU A 252 -0.07 -30.76 -55.74
C GLU A 252 0.99 -31.56 -56.50
N THR A 253 2.26 -31.19 -56.32
CA THR A 253 3.41 -31.92 -56.91
C THR A 253 3.45 -33.36 -56.40
N ASN A 254 3.27 -33.57 -55.10
CA ASN A 254 3.20 -34.91 -54.50
C ASN A 254 1.98 -35.71 -54.99
N ALA A 255 0.82 -35.06 -55.17
CA ALA A 255 -0.38 -35.69 -55.73
C ALA A 255 -0.18 -36.09 -57.20
N PHE A 256 0.49 -35.26 -57.99
CA PHE A 256 0.87 -35.57 -59.36
C PHE A 256 1.76 -36.81 -59.42
N PHE A 257 2.80 -36.89 -58.59
CA PHE A 257 3.65 -38.07 -58.52
C PHE A 257 2.86 -39.33 -58.12
N ARG A 258 1.97 -39.26 -57.12
CA ARG A 258 1.11 -40.40 -56.74
C ARG A 258 0.23 -40.88 -57.91
N CYS A 259 -0.33 -39.96 -58.70
CA CYS A 259 -1.14 -40.31 -59.87
C CYS A 259 -0.31 -41.02 -60.96
N MET A 260 0.91 -40.54 -61.22
CA MET A 260 1.82 -41.14 -62.21
C MET A 260 2.27 -42.56 -61.81
N PHE A 261 2.56 -42.80 -60.54
CA PHE A 261 3.07 -44.08 -60.04
C PHE A 261 1.98 -45.09 -59.61
N SER A 262 0.68 -44.76 -59.73
CA SER A 262 -0.43 -45.66 -59.38
C SER A 262 -1.09 -46.34 -60.60
N LYS A 263 -0.50 -46.24 -61.80
CA LYS A 263 -1.03 -46.79 -63.06
C LYS A 263 -0.33 -48.06 -63.56
N GLU A 264 0.46 -48.72 -62.72
CA GLU A 264 0.93 -50.11 -62.93
C GLU A 264 0.11 -51.07 -62.08
#